data_AF-A0A933HRH2-F1
#
_entry.id   AF-A0A933HRH2-F1
#
_cell.length_a   1.000
_cell.length_b   1.000
_cell.length_c   1.000
_cell.angle_alpha   90.00
_cell.angle_beta   90.00
_cell.angle_gamma   90.00
#
_symmetry.space_group_name_H-M   'P 1'
#
loop_
_entity.id
_entity.type
_entity.pdbx_description
1 polymer ?
#
loop_
_entity_poly.entity_id
_entity_poly.type
_entity_poly.pdbx_seq_one_letter_code
_entity_poly.pdbx_strand_id
1 'polypeptide(L)' 'MASFTEDELWAIAQRVPDQRAWRKHRRLLELNAARDLSDTESKELEQLREEMDRHVLKKSFALALLKWRGVAIAALCVK' A
#
# COMPACT_ATOMS: atom_id res chain seq x y z
N MET A 1 -12.86 -3.87 -19.91
CA MET A 1 -11.71 -3.47 -19.08
C MET A 1 -11.95 -2.02 -18.67
N ALA A 2 -11.98 -1.71 -17.37
CA ALA A 2 -12.20 -0.33 -16.93
C ALA A 2 -11.04 0.56 -17.43
N SER A 3 -11.36 1.61 -18.19
CA SER A 3 -10.38 2.57 -18.67
C SER A 3 -10.27 3.68 -17.63
N PHE A 4 -9.23 3.64 -16.80
CA PHE A 4 -8.95 4.73 -15.86
C PHE A 4 -8.35 5.94 -16.59
N THR A 5 -8.77 7.14 -16.23
CA THR A 5 -8.16 8.41 -16.69
C THR A 5 -6.79 8.61 -16.04
N GLU A 6 -5.97 9.52 -16.57
CA GLU A 6 -4.67 9.82 -15.95
C GLU A 6 -4.82 10.40 -14.53
N ASP A 7 -5.84 11.24 -14.31
CA ASP A 7 -6.15 11.82 -12.99
C ASP A 7 -6.54 10.74 -11.97
N GLU A 8 -7.34 9.74 -12.38
CA GLU A 8 -7.71 8.62 -11.53
C GLU A 8 -6.49 7.76 -11.16
N LEU A 9 -5.60 7.51 -12.13
CA LEU A 9 -4.36 6.79 -11.89
C LEU A 9 -3.44 7.56 -10.94
N TRP A 10 -3.36 8.88 -11.09
CA TRP A 10 -2.61 9.74 -10.17
C TRP A 10 -3.22 9.74 -8.77
N ALA A 11 -4.53 9.79 -8.63
CA ALA A 11 -5.22 9.71 -7.35
C ALA A 11 -4.94 8.37 -6.63
N ILE A 12 -4.93 7.26 -7.38
CA ILE A 12 -4.55 5.94 -6.85
C ILE A 12 -3.08 5.91 -6.45
N ALA A 13 -2.19 6.44 -7.29
CA ALA A 13 -0.75 6.45 -7.06
C ALA A 13 -0.34 7.32 -5.85
N GLN A 14 -1.04 8.44 -5.63
CA GLN A 14 -0.78 9.37 -4.53
C GLN A 14 -1.48 8.99 -3.24
N ARG A 15 -2.39 8.01 -3.27
CA ARG A 15 -3.07 7.54 -2.07
C ARG A 15 -2.03 7.09 -1.04
N VAL A 16 -2.17 7.58 0.18
CA VAL A 16 -1.34 7.20 1.33
C VAL A 16 -2.12 6.17 2.14
N PRO A 17 -1.47 5.11 2.64
CA PRO A 17 -2.14 4.18 3.56
C PRO A 17 -2.57 4.93 4.83
N ASP A 18 -3.64 4.47 5.48
CA ASP A 18 -4.05 5.03 6.77
C ASP A 18 -2.87 4.94 7.76
N GLN A 19 -2.45 6.10 8.29
CA GLN A 19 -1.33 6.18 9.21
C GLN A 19 -1.56 5.41 10.51
N ARG A 20 -2.83 5.24 10.93
CA ARG A 20 -3.16 4.42 12.10
C ARG A 20 -2.95 2.94 11.80
N ALA A 21 -3.51 2.46 10.69
CA ALA A 21 -3.30 1.09 10.21
C ALA A 21 -1.81 0.77 9.98
N TRP A 22 -1.05 1.69 9.37
CA TRP A 22 0.38 1.54 9.13
C TRP A 22 1.19 1.41 10.42
N ARG A 23 0.95 2.29 11.39
CA ARG A 23 1.62 2.22 12.71
C ARG A 23 1.27 0.91 13.43
N LYS A 24 0.01 0.48 13.35
CA LYS A 24 -0.44 -0.77 13.96
C LYS A 24 0.21 -1.99 13.31
N HIS A 25 0.24 -2.03 11.98
CA HIS A 25 0.91 -3.07 11.21
C HIS A 25 2.40 -3.16 11.57
N ARG A 26 3.10 -2.02 11.67
CA ARG A 26 4.52 -1.99 12.09
C ARG A 26 4.73 -2.57 13.48
N ARG A 27 3.92 -2.17 14.46
CA ARG A 27 3.98 -2.71 15.83
C ARG A 27 3.74 -4.21 15.87
N LEU A 28 2.75 -4.70 15.12
CA LEU A 28 2.45 -6.13 15.05
C LEU A 28 3.58 -6.91 14.37
N LEU A 29 4.25 -6.37 13.36
CA LEU A 29 5.44 -7.00 12.79
C LEU A 29 6.59 -7.11 13.81
N GLU A 30 6.80 -6.08 14.63
CA GLU A 30 7.81 -6.08 15.70
C GLU A 30 7.49 -7.15 16.75
N LEU A 31 6.23 -7.25 17.18
CA LEU A 31 5.76 -8.30 18.10
C LEU A 31 5.89 -9.71 17.48
N ASN A 32 5.64 -9.84 16.17
CA ASN A 32 5.76 -11.13 15.47
C ASN A 32 7.21 -11.60 15.47
N ALA A 33 8.14 -10.68 15.19
CA ALA A 33 9.57 -10.95 15.22
C ALA A 33 10.05 -11.36 16.62
N ALA A 34 9.45 -10.78 17.67
CA ALA A 34 9.70 -11.15 19.06
C ALA A 34 9.01 -12.46 19.50
N ARG A 35 8.20 -13.10 18.64
CA ARG A 35 7.34 -14.25 18.96
C ARG A 35 6.35 -14.01 20.11
N ASP A 36 6.00 -12.76 20.34
CA ASP A 36 5.14 -12.30 21.45
C ASP A 36 3.76 -11.86 20.92
N LEU A 37 3.20 -12.65 20.00
CA LEU A 37 2.02 -12.27 19.24
C LEU A 37 0.90 -13.25 19.55
N SER A 38 -0.23 -12.73 20.03
CA SER A 38 -1.41 -13.54 20.32
C SER A 38 -2.13 -13.98 19.05
N ASP A 39 -2.94 -15.03 19.13
CA ASP A 39 -3.74 -15.52 18.00
C ASP A 39 -4.66 -14.43 17.41
N THR A 40 -5.19 -13.55 18.26
CA THR A 40 -6.02 -12.41 17.85
C THR A 40 -5.21 -11.37 17.07
N GLU A 41 -4.02 -11.04 17.56
CA GLU A 41 -3.11 -10.12 16.89
C GLU A 41 -2.57 -10.70 15.58
N SER A 42 -2.45 -12.02 15.48
CA SER A 42 -1.97 -12.70 14.27
C SER A 42 -2.97 -12.58 13.14
N LYS A 43 -4.26 -12.80 13.45
CA LYS A 43 -5.36 -12.58 12.50
C LYS A 43 -5.46 -11.12 12.09
N GLU A 44 -5.25 -10.20 13.03
CA GLU A 44 -5.25 -8.77 12.72
C GLU A 44 -4.06 -8.36 11.84
N LEU A 45 -2.88 -8.94 12.09
CA LEU A 45 -1.70 -8.72 11.25
C LEU A 45 -1.91 -9.25 9.83
N GLU A 46 -2.56 -10.40 9.67
CA GLU A 46 -2.89 -10.97 8.36
C GLU A 46 -3.84 -10.06 7.57
N GLN A 47 -4.89 -9.55 8.20
CA GLN A 47 -5.81 -8.59 7.56
C GLN A 47 -5.10 -7.30 7.15
N LEU A 48 -4.28 -6.75 8.04
CA LEU A 48 -3.51 -5.53 7.74
C LEU A 48 -2.51 -5.75 6.60
N ARG A 49 -1.91 -6.94 6.51
CA ARG A 49 -1.04 -7.30 5.38
C ARG A 49 -1.80 -7.31 4.06
N GLU A 50 -2.94 -7.97 3.99
CA GLU A 50 -3.76 -8.00 2.77
C GLU A 50 -4.21 -6.60 2.32
N GLU A 51 -4.52 -5.72 3.27
CA GLU A 51 -4.86 -4.32 2.97
C GLU A 51 -3.66 -3.53 2.43
N MET A 52 -2.49 -3.69 3.04
CA MET A 52 -1.26 -3.05 2.59
C MET A 52 -0.80 -3.57 1.23
N ASP A 53 -0.85 -4.88 1.01
CA ASP A 53 -0.50 -5.49 -0.27
C ASP A 53 -1.43 -5.01 -1.38
N ARG A 54 -2.74 -4.97 -1.14
CA ARG A 54 -3.70 -4.40 -2.10
C ARG A 54 -3.41 -2.93 -2.39
N HIS A 55 -3.01 -2.15 -1.39
CA HIS A 55 -2.65 -0.74 -1.58
C HIS A 55 -1.39 -0.60 -2.45
N VAL A 56 -0.34 -1.34 -2.13
CA VAL A 56 0.93 -1.35 -2.88
C VAL A 56 0.71 -1.81 -4.32
N LEU A 57 -0.04 -2.90 -4.52
CA LEU A 57 -0.33 -3.43 -5.86
C LEU A 57 -1.09 -2.42 -6.72
N LYS A 58 -2.16 -1.80 -6.17
CA LYS A 58 -2.92 -0.77 -6.89
C LYS A 58 -2.05 0.42 -7.26
N LYS A 59 -1.21 0.87 -6.34
CA LYS A 59 -0.26 1.97 -6.57
C LYS A 59 0.76 1.62 -7.64
N SER A 60 1.44 0.49 -7.52
CA SER A 60 2.42 0.01 -8.52
C SER A 60 1.78 -0.17 -9.90
N PHE A 61 0.56 -0.71 -9.97
CA PHE A 61 -0.17 -0.86 -11.22
C PHE A 61 -0.54 0.49 -11.85
N ALA A 62 -1.04 1.44 -11.04
CA ALA A 62 -1.35 2.78 -11.53
C ALA A 62 -0.11 3.50 -12.06
N LEU A 63 1.04 3.35 -11.38
CA LEU A 63 2.32 3.88 -11.83
C LEU A 63 2.81 3.23 -13.10
N ALA A 64 2.70 1.90 -13.22
CA ALA A 64 3.02 1.22 -14.46
C ALA A 64 2.20 1.82 -15.61
N LEU A 65 0.87 1.95 -15.46
CA LEU A 65 0.01 2.52 -16.49
C LEU A 65 0.38 3.96 -16.86
N LEU A 66 0.69 4.83 -15.88
CA LEU A 66 1.17 6.18 -16.13
C LEU A 66 2.48 6.19 -16.92
N LYS A 67 3.43 5.29 -16.58
CA LYS A 67 4.70 5.14 -17.31
C LYS A 67 4.45 4.73 -18.76
N TRP A 68 3.58 3.74 -18.97
CA TRP A 68 3.22 3.25 -20.30
C TRP A 68 2.56 4.32 -21.16
N ARG A 69 1.87 5.30 -20.56
CA ARG A 69 1.29 6.47 -21.25
C ARG A 69 2.30 7.60 -21.53
N GLY A 70 3.56 7.45 -21.14
CA GLY A 70 4.60 8.46 -21.34
C GLY A 70 4.63 9.55 -20.27
N VAL A 71 3.89 9.39 -19.16
CA VAL A 71 3.94 10.32 -18.03
C VAL A 71 5.24 10.13 -17.25
N ALA A 72 5.98 11.21 -17.04
CA ALA A 72 7.23 11.18 -16.27
C ALA A 72 6.94 10.97 -14.77
N ILE A 73 7.34 9.83 -14.23
CA ILE A 73 7.17 9.47 -12.82
C ILE A 73 8.35 9.97 -11.99
N ALA A 74 8.67 11.27 -12.09
CA ALA A 74 9.78 11.86 -11.36
C ALA A 74 9.45 12.18 -9.88
N ALA A 75 8.18 12.09 -9.48
CA ALA A 75 7.70 12.75 -8.24
C ALA A 75 7.44 11.83 -7.03
N LEU A 76 7.67 10.52 -7.10
CA LEU A 76 7.31 9.60 -6.00
C LEU A 76 8.49 9.12 -5.14
N CYS A 77 9.61 9.83 -5.21
CA CYS A 77 10.69 9.65 -4.23
C CYS A 77 10.12 10.02 -2.85
N VAL A 78 9.82 9.00 -2.05
CA VAL A 78 9.49 9.11 -0.64
C VAL A 78 10.62 9.91 0.01
N LYS A 79 10.33 11.14 0.44
CA LYS A 79 11.19 11.88 1.37
C LYS A 79 11.04 11.32 2.77
#